data_AF-A0A8J4X4T2-F1
#
_entry.id   AF-A0A8J4X4T2-F1
#
_cell.length_a   1.000
_cell.length_b   1.000
_cell.length_c   1.000
_cell.angle_alpha   90.00
_cell.angle_beta   90.00
_cell.angle_gamma   90.00
#
_symmetry.space_group_name_H-M   'P 1'
#
loop_
_entity.id
_entity.type
_entity.pdbx_description
1 polymer ?
#
loop_
_entity_poly.entity_id
_entity_poly.type
_entity_poly.pdbx_seq_one_letter_code
_entity_poly.pdbx_strand_id
1 'polypeptide(L)'
;MDTWMSGLPSGLWDVPLWNLAIPGSHNTTTYSLDTNNRSPIDLKQPDMLQKLDKYMKPLIRPFVYKWAVTQERSVREQLDCGVRYCDLRIAHRPNDSSSDLYFYHGVYTTITVETVLKEIRTWLDGHPKEIVILSFSHFQGLSQELHTLLISTIKSVFNSKLCPKTDAVTLRSLWSAGYQAVVSYEHNLANCHTELWSHIPYWWANKCKAEALIEEFERRKQHGRPECFFVTGINLTEDLKYICSHPTESLKDMVMATYPTLLDWVREQKPGSYADSLNIIAADFVTESGFIPTLINIVEQLQAGIRYFDLRIAHKQNDMSHDLYFTHVIYTQVTVADTLNAVASWLSAHPKEIIILSCSHFEGLSEKLHQELIYSLKKIFGSKLCPSKADITLRGLWSSGYQVVISYEDQSAARHKELWPEIPYWWANTADAEELIQYLDSQEQLGRP
;
A
#
# COMPACT_ATOMS: atom_id res chain seq x y z
N MET A 1 5.87 5.63 -7.03
CA MET A 1 6.25 5.67 -5.61
C MET A 1 7.47 4.77 -5.40
N ASP A 2 8.38 4.76 -6.37
CA ASP A 2 9.48 3.80 -6.49
C ASP A 2 10.67 4.14 -5.57
N THR A 3 10.66 5.31 -4.93
CA THR A 3 11.77 5.84 -4.12
C THR A 3 11.34 6.36 -2.75
N TRP A 4 10.19 5.90 -2.22
CA TRP A 4 9.58 6.49 -1.02
C TRP A 4 10.43 6.34 0.25
N MET A 5 11.14 5.22 0.45
CA MET A 5 11.99 5.04 1.64
C MET A 5 13.13 6.07 1.67
N SER A 6 13.68 6.40 0.50
CA SER A 6 14.69 7.46 0.36
C SER A 6 14.15 8.87 0.62
N GLY A 7 12.86 9.06 0.39
CA GLY A 7 12.13 10.32 0.56
C GLY A 7 11.60 10.56 1.98
N LEU A 8 11.71 9.59 2.89
CA LEU A 8 11.28 9.75 4.28
C LEU A 8 12.07 10.86 5.00
N PRO A 9 11.48 11.57 5.97
CA PRO A 9 12.20 12.51 6.82
C PRO A 9 13.37 11.85 7.56
N SER A 10 14.45 12.61 7.75
CA SER A 10 15.70 12.09 8.33
C SER A 10 15.57 11.48 9.73
N GLY A 11 14.59 11.96 10.52
CA GLY A 11 14.26 11.38 11.82
C GLY A 11 13.71 9.95 11.75
N LEU A 12 13.11 9.56 10.62
CA LEU A 12 12.62 8.19 10.40
C LEU A 12 13.71 7.25 9.90
N TRP A 13 14.87 7.75 9.48
CA TRP A 13 15.96 6.90 8.99
C TRP A 13 16.63 6.09 10.10
N ASP A 14 16.51 6.55 11.34
CA ASP A 14 17.04 5.92 12.54
C ASP A 14 15.97 5.10 13.30
N VAL A 15 14.73 5.09 12.81
CA VAL A 15 13.67 4.25 13.33
C VAL A 15 13.89 2.81 12.85
N PRO A 16 13.77 1.80 13.72
CA PRO A 16 13.82 0.40 13.30
C PRO A 16 12.78 0.11 12.22
N LEU A 17 13.13 -0.65 11.18
CA LEU A 17 12.23 -0.94 10.06
C LEU A 17 10.95 -1.65 10.51
N TRP A 18 10.99 -2.44 11.59
CA TRP A 18 9.81 -3.06 12.17
C TRP A 18 8.87 -2.05 12.87
N ASN A 19 9.29 -0.81 13.06
CA ASN A 19 8.46 0.29 13.58
C ASN A 19 7.96 1.24 12.48
N LEU A 20 8.27 0.97 11.21
CA LEU A 20 7.73 1.72 10.06
C LEU A 20 6.46 1.05 9.52
N ALA A 21 5.59 1.81 8.86
CA ALA A 21 4.53 1.25 8.03
C ALA A 21 5.13 0.81 6.70
N ILE A 22 4.97 -0.45 6.33
CA ILE A 22 5.57 -1.02 5.11
C ILE A 22 4.47 -1.69 4.28
N PRO A 23 4.21 -1.21 3.05
CA PRO A 23 3.29 -1.89 2.15
C PRO A 23 3.84 -3.24 1.67
N GLY A 24 3.02 -4.28 1.79
CA GLY A 24 3.34 -5.64 1.40
C GLY A 24 2.38 -6.23 0.39
N SER A 25 2.88 -7.19 -0.39
CA SER A 25 2.11 -7.94 -1.38
C SER A 25 1.96 -9.39 -0.92
N HIS A 26 0.71 -9.83 -0.73
CA HIS A 26 0.40 -11.24 -0.45
C HIS A 26 0.48 -12.05 -1.75
N ASN A 27 1.13 -13.22 -1.69
CA ASN A 27 1.34 -14.09 -2.85
C ASN A 27 1.86 -13.32 -4.09
N THR A 28 2.98 -12.62 -3.94
CA THR A 28 3.45 -11.56 -4.85
C THR A 28 3.48 -11.94 -6.33
N THR A 29 3.73 -13.21 -6.64
CA THR A 29 4.03 -13.69 -7.99
C THR A 29 2.85 -14.33 -8.73
N THR A 30 1.62 -14.26 -8.21
CA THR A 30 0.46 -14.89 -8.86
C THR A 30 0.06 -14.22 -10.18
N TYR A 31 0.62 -13.06 -10.52
CA TYR A 31 0.44 -12.43 -11.83
C TYR A 31 0.93 -13.32 -12.99
N SER A 32 1.74 -14.33 -12.69
CA SER A 32 2.36 -15.22 -13.67
C SER A 32 1.90 -16.68 -13.55
N LEU A 33 0.75 -16.95 -12.94
CA LEU A 33 0.20 -18.32 -12.83
C LEU A 33 0.03 -18.95 -14.22
N ASP A 34 0.45 -20.21 -14.35
CA ASP A 34 0.37 -20.99 -15.58
C ASP A 34 -1.06 -21.47 -15.81
N THR A 35 -1.76 -20.78 -16.71
CA THR A 35 -3.15 -21.05 -17.06
C THR A 35 -3.32 -22.21 -18.05
N ASN A 36 -2.23 -22.86 -18.46
CA ASN A 36 -2.30 -24.01 -19.34
C ASN A 36 -2.91 -25.23 -18.61
N ASN A 37 -3.86 -25.92 -19.24
CA ASN A 37 -4.48 -27.14 -18.70
C ASN A 37 -3.49 -28.30 -18.43
N ARG A 38 -2.26 -28.20 -18.96
CA ARG A 38 -1.17 -29.13 -18.67
C ARG A 38 -0.44 -28.81 -17.35
N SER A 39 -0.57 -27.60 -16.84
CA SER A 39 0.02 -27.18 -15.57
C SER A 39 -0.51 -28.04 -14.43
N PRO A 40 0.34 -28.58 -13.54
CA PRO A 40 -0.13 -29.33 -12.38
C PRO A 40 -0.95 -28.43 -11.46
N ILE A 41 -1.97 -29.00 -10.81
CA ILE A 41 -2.64 -28.31 -9.70
C ILE A 41 -1.79 -28.49 -8.44
N ASP A 42 -1.90 -27.54 -7.53
CA ASP A 42 -1.28 -27.63 -6.21
C ASP A 42 -1.71 -28.92 -5.50
N LEU A 43 -0.72 -29.70 -5.05
CA LEU A 43 -0.92 -30.99 -4.40
C LEU A 43 -1.67 -30.90 -3.07
N LYS A 44 -1.72 -29.71 -2.44
CA LYS A 44 -2.43 -29.46 -1.19
C LYS A 44 -3.91 -29.10 -1.39
N GLN A 45 -4.38 -29.02 -2.62
CA GLN A 45 -5.79 -28.76 -2.91
C GLN A 45 -6.68 -29.92 -2.44
N PRO A 46 -7.95 -29.66 -2.06
CA PRO A 46 -8.87 -30.71 -1.60
C PRO A 46 -9.00 -31.86 -2.61
N ASP A 47 -9.13 -33.10 -2.11
CA ASP A 47 -9.29 -34.32 -2.93
C ASP A 47 -10.38 -34.19 -3.99
N MET A 48 -11.48 -33.52 -3.65
CA MET A 48 -12.57 -33.23 -4.57
C MET A 48 -12.07 -32.41 -5.76
N LEU A 49 -11.32 -31.34 -5.51
CA LEU A 49 -10.76 -30.50 -6.56
C LEU A 49 -9.72 -31.25 -7.40
N GLN A 50 -8.87 -32.07 -6.76
CA GLN A 50 -7.90 -32.91 -7.49
C GLN A 50 -8.59 -33.91 -8.42
N LYS A 51 -9.68 -34.55 -7.96
CA LYS A 51 -10.49 -35.48 -8.78
C LYS A 51 -11.22 -34.73 -9.90
N LEU A 52 -11.86 -33.61 -9.59
CA LEU A 52 -12.56 -32.78 -10.58
C LEU A 52 -11.59 -32.28 -11.65
N ASP A 53 -10.39 -31.85 -11.26
CA ASP A 53 -9.35 -31.46 -12.20
C ASP A 53 -8.96 -32.63 -13.11
N LYS A 54 -8.77 -33.84 -12.57
CA LYS A 54 -8.39 -35.01 -13.37
C LYS A 54 -9.37 -35.32 -14.51
N TYR A 55 -10.67 -35.14 -14.29
CA TYR A 55 -11.71 -35.56 -15.25
C TYR A 55 -12.38 -34.40 -16.00
N MET A 56 -12.33 -33.16 -15.49
CA MET A 56 -13.07 -32.01 -16.02
C MET A 56 -12.23 -30.72 -16.12
N LYS A 57 -10.96 -30.84 -16.51
CA LYS A 57 -10.03 -29.69 -16.65
C LYS A 57 -10.62 -28.46 -17.33
N PRO A 58 -11.24 -28.55 -18.54
CA PRO A 58 -11.70 -27.37 -19.25
C PRO A 58 -12.79 -26.60 -18.51
N LEU A 59 -13.53 -27.28 -17.64
CA LEU A 59 -14.60 -26.68 -16.85
C LEU A 59 -14.06 -26.08 -15.55
N ILE A 60 -13.18 -26.77 -14.84
CA ILE A 60 -12.74 -26.40 -13.49
C ILE A 60 -11.60 -25.39 -13.48
N ARG A 61 -10.67 -25.47 -14.45
CA ARG A 61 -9.48 -24.62 -14.49
C ARG A 61 -9.79 -23.12 -14.56
N PRO A 62 -10.74 -22.65 -15.39
CA PRO A 62 -11.15 -21.25 -15.37
C PRO A 62 -11.59 -20.76 -13.99
N PHE A 63 -12.31 -21.58 -13.21
CA PHE A 63 -12.69 -21.24 -11.84
C PHE A 63 -11.47 -21.21 -10.92
N VAL A 64 -10.60 -22.22 -10.96
CA VAL A 64 -9.38 -22.24 -10.14
C VAL A 64 -8.55 -20.98 -10.39
N TYR A 65 -8.38 -20.56 -11.65
CA TYR A 65 -7.59 -19.37 -11.97
C TYR A 65 -8.21 -18.08 -11.42
N LYS A 66 -9.53 -17.91 -11.55
CA LYS A 66 -10.25 -16.74 -11.01
C LYS A 66 -10.09 -16.55 -9.50
N TRP A 67 -9.89 -17.65 -8.77
CA TRP A 67 -9.75 -17.66 -7.31
C TRP A 67 -8.29 -17.84 -6.85
N ALA A 68 -7.35 -18.03 -7.77
CA ALA A 68 -5.93 -18.22 -7.45
C ALA A 68 -5.09 -16.95 -7.63
N VAL A 69 -5.50 -16.03 -8.49
CA VAL A 69 -4.75 -14.80 -8.77
C VAL A 69 -5.01 -13.78 -7.66
N THR A 70 -3.95 -13.40 -6.93
CA THR A 70 -3.99 -12.34 -5.91
C THR A 70 -3.36 -11.04 -6.38
N GLN A 71 -2.51 -11.07 -7.41
CA GLN A 71 -1.83 -9.92 -8.00
C GLN A 71 -1.92 -10.00 -9.51
N GLU A 72 -2.19 -8.88 -10.18
CA GLU A 72 -2.24 -8.78 -11.65
C GLU A 72 -0.99 -8.14 -12.26
N ARG A 73 -0.21 -7.42 -11.45
CA ARG A 73 0.97 -6.68 -11.89
C ARG A 73 2.25 -7.43 -11.57
N SER A 74 3.27 -7.25 -12.41
CA SER A 74 4.59 -7.83 -12.22
C SER A 74 5.25 -7.40 -10.90
N VAL A 75 6.24 -8.15 -10.43
CA VAL A 75 6.96 -7.78 -9.21
C VAL A 75 7.60 -6.39 -9.36
N ARG A 76 8.14 -6.05 -10.53
CA ARG A 76 8.67 -4.72 -10.81
C ARG A 76 7.60 -3.63 -10.68
N GLU A 77 6.45 -3.80 -11.34
CA GLU A 77 5.36 -2.82 -11.24
C GLU A 77 4.87 -2.65 -9.80
N GLN A 78 4.80 -3.73 -9.01
CA GLN A 78 4.45 -3.68 -7.60
C GLN A 78 5.48 -2.87 -6.79
N LEU A 79 6.78 -3.05 -7.04
CA LEU A 79 7.85 -2.26 -6.41
C LEU A 79 7.79 -0.78 -6.82
N ASP A 80 7.51 -0.49 -8.10
CA ASP A 80 7.33 0.87 -8.63
C ASP A 80 6.13 1.59 -7.97
N CYS A 81 5.10 0.82 -7.65
CA CYS A 81 3.92 1.27 -6.92
C CYS A 81 4.17 1.51 -5.42
N GLY A 82 5.28 1.02 -4.85
CA GLY A 82 5.67 1.29 -3.45
C GLY A 82 5.72 0.07 -2.53
N VAL A 83 5.43 -1.14 -3.04
CA VAL A 83 5.58 -2.39 -2.26
C VAL A 83 7.04 -2.57 -1.83
N ARG A 84 7.26 -2.95 -0.57
CA ARG A 84 8.59 -3.26 -0.02
C ARG A 84 8.64 -4.58 0.76
N TYR A 85 7.50 -5.26 0.90
CA TYR A 85 7.45 -6.64 1.39
C TYR A 85 6.83 -7.57 0.33
N CYS A 86 7.48 -8.70 0.05
CA CYS A 86 7.00 -9.71 -0.88
C CYS A 86 6.82 -11.05 -0.17
N ASP A 87 5.60 -11.60 -0.19
CA ASP A 87 5.30 -12.96 0.24
C ASP A 87 5.53 -13.95 -0.92
N LEU A 88 6.53 -14.82 -0.75
CA LEU A 88 7.05 -15.72 -1.78
C LEU A 88 6.88 -17.19 -1.37
N ARG A 89 5.81 -17.81 -1.87
CA ARG A 89 5.55 -19.25 -1.68
C ARG A 89 6.28 -20.07 -2.72
N ILE A 90 7.14 -20.98 -2.29
CA ILE A 90 8.07 -21.69 -3.20
C ILE A 90 7.69 -23.15 -3.36
N ALA A 91 7.72 -23.64 -4.60
CA ALA A 91 7.53 -25.04 -4.90
C ALA A 91 8.46 -25.57 -6.00
N HIS A 92 8.74 -26.87 -5.92
CA HIS A 92 9.23 -27.65 -7.06
C HIS A 92 8.04 -28.30 -7.76
N ARG A 93 7.99 -28.23 -9.09
CA ARG A 93 6.86 -28.76 -9.86
C ARG A 93 6.86 -30.30 -9.83
N PRO A 94 5.70 -30.94 -9.65
CA PRO A 94 5.61 -32.40 -9.72
C PRO A 94 6.04 -32.92 -11.10
N ASN A 95 6.85 -33.97 -11.13
CA ASN A 95 7.41 -34.60 -12.33
C ASN A 95 8.33 -33.70 -13.16
N ASP A 96 8.81 -32.59 -12.60
CA ASP A 96 9.84 -31.78 -13.23
C ASP A 96 11.21 -32.43 -12.96
N SER A 97 11.90 -32.85 -14.01
CA SER A 97 13.24 -33.44 -13.88
C SER A 97 14.34 -32.39 -13.70
N SER A 98 14.03 -31.11 -13.87
CA SER A 98 14.94 -30.01 -13.59
C SER A 98 15.00 -29.70 -12.09
N SER A 99 15.97 -28.87 -11.70
CA SER A 99 16.03 -28.28 -10.35
C SER A 99 15.34 -26.92 -10.27
N ASP A 100 14.53 -26.56 -11.27
CA ASP A 100 13.89 -25.26 -11.34
C ASP A 100 12.82 -25.13 -10.24
N LEU A 101 12.85 -24.00 -9.55
CA LEU A 101 11.87 -23.67 -8.52
C LEU A 101 10.91 -22.61 -9.07
N TYR A 102 9.66 -22.75 -8.67
CA TYR A 102 8.55 -21.92 -9.09
C TYR A 102 7.81 -21.38 -7.88
N PHE A 103 6.91 -20.43 -8.11
CA PHE A 103 5.94 -20.01 -7.12
C PHE A 103 4.61 -20.72 -7.36
N TYR A 104 3.72 -20.70 -6.37
CA TYR A 104 2.42 -21.34 -6.52
C TYR A 104 1.34 -20.73 -5.64
N HIS A 105 0.11 -20.78 -6.14
CA HIS A 105 -1.13 -20.58 -5.38
C HIS A 105 -2.26 -21.26 -6.16
N GLY A 106 -2.71 -22.43 -5.72
CA GLY A 106 -3.64 -23.28 -6.49
C GLY A 106 -3.03 -23.94 -7.74
N VAL A 107 -2.23 -23.22 -8.51
CA VAL A 107 -1.39 -23.68 -9.63
C VAL A 107 -0.01 -23.03 -9.57
N TYR A 108 0.91 -23.44 -10.44
CA TYR A 108 2.31 -22.99 -10.43
C TYR A 108 2.52 -21.81 -11.38
N THR A 109 3.51 -20.95 -11.13
CA THR A 109 3.89 -19.86 -12.04
C THR A 109 4.63 -20.36 -13.26
N THR A 110 4.54 -19.64 -14.37
CA THR A 110 5.34 -19.88 -15.58
C THR A 110 6.79 -19.40 -15.41
N ILE A 111 7.00 -18.33 -14.65
CA ILE A 111 8.34 -17.81 -14.32
C ILE A 111 8.96 -18.54 -13.13
N THR A 112 10.28 -18.70 -13.18
CA THR A 112 11.08 -19.33 -12.12
C THR A 112 11.40 -18.35 -10.99
N VAL A 113 11.71 -18.90 -9.81
CA VAL A 113 12.15 -18.13 -8.65
C VAL A 113 13.37 -17.30 -8.97
N GLU A 114 14.39 -17.90 -9.60
CA GLU A 114 15.62 -17.19 -9.96
C GLU A 114 15.35 -15.99 -10.88
N THR A 115 14.43 -16.11 -11.84
CA THR A 115 14.05 -15.01 -12.72
C THR A 115 13.49 -13.82 -11.94
N VAL A 116 12.56 -14.07 -11.02
CA VAL A 116 11.96 -13.03 -10.16
C VAL A 116 13.01 -12.39 -9.25
N LEU A 117 13.92 -13.18 -8.66
CA LEU A 117 14.98 -12.62 -7.81
C LEU A 117 15.93 -11.72 -8.61
N LYS A 118 16.26 -12.09 -9.85
CA LYS A 118 17.07 -11.25 -10.75
C LYS A 118 16.35 -9.97 -11.16
N GLU A 119 15.03 -10.01 -11.34
CA GLU A 119 14.22 -8.83 -11.62
C GLU A 119 14.22 -7.85 -10.43
N ILE A 120 13.99 -8.36 -9.22
CA ILE A 120 14.08 -7.57 -7.97
C ILE A 120 15.49 -7.00 -7.81
N ARG A 121 16.53 -7.81 -8.04
CA ARG A 121 17.93 -7.36 -7.99
C ARG A 121 18.19 -6.21 -8.95
N THR A 122 17.74 -6.32 -10.19
CA THR A 122 17.88 -5.29 -11.22
C THR A 122 17.16 -4.01 -10.80
N TRP A 123 15.98 -4.13 -10.20
CA TRP A 123 15.25 -2.99 -9.65
C TRP A 123 16.03 -2.32 -8.50
N LEU A 124 16.58 -3.10 -7.56
CA LEU A 124 17.40 -2.59 -6.45
C LEU A 124 18.69 -1.89 -6.92
N ASP A 125 19.28 -2.32 -8.03
CA ASP A 125 20.45 -1.64 -8.63
C ASP A 125 20.09 -0.23 -9.14
N GLY A 126 18.85 0.00 -9.58
CA GLY A 126 18.33 1.32 -9.93
C GLY A 126 17.86 2.18 -8.75
N HIS A 127 17.65 1.57 -7.57
CA HIS A 127 17.03 2.21 -6.41
C HIS A 127 17.88 2.00 -5.14
N PRO A 128 19.10 2.59 -5.06
CA PRO A 128 20.12 2.24 -4.06
C PRO A 128 19.73 2.49 -2.60
N LYS A 129 18.69 3.30 -2.35
CA LYS A 129 18.18 3.62 -1.01
C LYS A 129 16.87 2.90 -0.67
N GLU A 130 16.38 2.04 -1.53
CA GLU A 130 15.19 1.25 -1.26
C GLU A 130 15.57 -0.12 -0.69
N ILE A 131 14.79 -0.57 0.29
CA ILE A 131 14.99 -1.83 1.00
C ILE A 131 13.79 -2.74 0.74
N VAL A 132 14.04 -3.97 0.29
CA VAL A 132 12.99 -4.97 0.07
C VAL A 132 13.12 -6.11 1.08
N ILE A 133 11.99 -6.50 1.64
CA ILE A 133 11.83 -7.64 2.56
C ILE A 133 11.21 -8.79 1.76
N LEU A 134 11.94 -9.90 1.63
CA LEU A 134 11.52 -11.08 0.88
C LEU A 134 11.25 -12.23 1.84
N SER A 135 10.01 -12.69 1.90
CA SER A 135 9.61 -13.79 2.76
C SER A 135 9.45 -15.08 1.99
N PHE A 136 10.40 -16.00 2.15
CA PHE A 136 10.35 -17.34 1.56
C PHE A 136 9.70 -18.32 2.53
N SER A 137 8.52 -18.80 2.17
CA SER A 137 7.64 -19.57 3.04
C SER A 137 6.92 -20.70 2.29
N HIS A 138 6.15 -21.49 3.02
CA HIS A 138 5.23 -22.49 2.45
C HIS A 138 5.88 -23.43 1.42
N PHE A 139 7.11 -23.89 1.70
CA PHE A 139 7.86 -24.73 0.78
C PHE A 139 7.09 -26.02 0.41
N GLN A 140 7.02 -26.33 -0.88
CA GLN A 140 6.34 -27.52 -1.40
C GLN A 140 7.20 -28.32 -2.37
N GLY A 141 7.47 -29.58 -2.04
CA GLY A 141 8.26 -30.47 -2.90
C GLY A 141 9.77 -30.18 -2.91
N LEU A 142 10.28 -29.33 -2.00
CA LEU A 142 11.71 -29.07 -1.90
C LEU A 142 12.40 -30.16 -1.08
N SER A 143 13.38 -30.84 -1.69
CA SER A 143 14.35 -31.66 -0.96
C SER A 143 15.39 -30.78 -0.26
N GLN A 144 16.24 -31.37 0.58
CA GLN A 144 17.32 -30.64 1.23
C GLN A 144 18.33 -30.07 0.22
N GLU A 145 18.57 -30.76 -0.89
CA GLU A 145 19.40 -30.31 -2.00
C GLU A 145 18.78 -29.09 -2.69
N LEU A 146 17.46 -29.10 -2.92
CA LEU A 146 16.75 -27.97 -3.51
C LEU A 146 16.71 -26.75 -2.58
N HIS A 147 16.57 -26.95 -1.27
CA HIS A 147 16.74 -25.87 -0.30
C HIS A 147 18.14 -25.27 -0.36
N THR A 148 19.17 -26.11 -0.42
CA THR A 148 20.57 -25.67 -0.52
C THR A 148 20.82 -24.89 -1.81
N LEU A 149 20.26 -25.35 -2.93
CA LEU A 149 20.29 -24.66 -4.21
C LEU A 149 19.61 -23.29 -4.13
N LEU A 150 18.39 -23.21 -3.59
CA LEU A 150 17.65 -21.96 -3.44
C LEU A 150 18.43 -20.93 -2.61
N ILE A 151 19.01 -21.36 -1.49
CA ILE A 151 19.82 -20.50 -0.63
C ILE A 151 21.07 -19.99 -1.37
N SER A 152 21.75 -20.88 -2.11
CA SER A 152 22.88 -20.51 -2.96
C SER A 152 22.46 -19.48 -4.02
N THR A 153 21.30 -19.66 -4.66
CA THR A 153 20.76 -18.72 -5.64
C THR A 153 20.47 -17.36 -5.02
N ILE A 154 19.79 -17.30 -3.85
CA ILE A 154 19.53 -16.04 -3.12
C ILE A 154 20.84 -15.31 -2.84
N LYS A 155 21.83 -16.02 -2.28
CA LYS A 155 23.16 -15.47 -1.98
C LYS A 155 23.87 -14.95 -3.23
N SER A 156 23.82 -15.70 -4.33
CA SER A 156 24.46 -15.30 -5.59
C SER A 156 23.79 -14.08 -6.22
N VAL A 157 22.45 -13.98 -6.18
CA VAL A 157 21.71 -12.90 -6.84
C VAL A 157 21.83 -11.58 -6.07
N PHE A 158 21.64 -11.59 -4.75
CA PHE A 158 21.67 -10.37 -3.96
C PHE A 158 23.08 -10.03 -3.47
N ASN A 159 23.96 -11.02 -3.27
CA ASN A 159 25.36 -10.86 -2.89
C ASN A 159 25.52 -9.83 -1.75
N SER A 160 26.31 -8.77 -1.96
CA SER A 160 26.58 -7.72 -0.97
C SER A 160 25.37 -6.90 -0.54
N LYS A 161 24.21 -7.03 -1.22
CA LYS A 161 22.96 -6.35 -0.83
C LYS A 161 22.21 -7.09 0.28
N LEU A 162 22.56 -8.32 0.62
CA LEU A 162 21.87 -9.07 1.68
C LEU A 162 22.22 -8.50 3.06
N CYS A 163 21.18 -8.15 3.80
CA CYS A 163 21.30 -7.74 5.19
C CYS A 163 21.47 -9.00 6.09
N PRO A 164 22.60 -9.15 6.81
CA PRO A 164 22.75 -10.20 7.80
C PRO A 164 21.80 -9.98 8.98
N LYS A 165 21.55 -11.04 9.77
CA LYS A 165 20.83 -10.98 11.03
C LYS A 165 21.54 -10.01 11.98
N THR A 166 20.84 -8.97 12.43
CA THR A 166 21.33 -7.98 13.40
C THR A 166 20.22 -7.58 14.37
N ASP A 167 20.61 -7.06 15.54
CA ASP A 167 19.67 -6.69 16.61
C ASP A 167 18.87 -5.41 16.30
N ALA A 168 19.38 -4.54 15.42
CA ALA A 168 18.70 -3.33 14.99
C ALA A 168 18.91 -3.11 13.48
N VAL A 169 17.80 -2.93 12.77
CA VAL A 169 17.81 -2.64 11.33
C VAL A 169 17.09 -1.32 11.10
N THR A 170 17.86 -0.28 10.77
CA THR A 170 17.35 1.06 10.40
C THR A 170 17.74 1.39 8.97
N LEU A 171 17.00 2.29 8.30
CA LEU A 171 17.33 2.69 6.93
C LEU A 171 18.76 3.25 6.84
N ARG A 172 19.16 4.09 7.80
CA ARG A 172 20.52 4.64 7.86
C ARG A 172 21.59 3.55 7.93
N SER A 173 21.39 2.56 8.80
CA SER A 173 22.36 1.47 8.98
C SER A 173 22.49 0.62 7.71
N LEU A 174 21.36 0.30 7.07
CA LEU A 174 21.32 -0.48 5.83
C LEU A 174 22.02 0.24 4.68
N TRP A 175 21.70 1.53 4.47
CA TRP A 175 22.34 2.34 3.43
C TRP A 175 23.84 2.50 3.63
N SER A 176 24.26 2.71 4.88
CA SER A 176 25.69 2.87 5.21
C SER A 176 26.48 1.58 4.95
N ALA A 177 25.85 0.42 5.13
CA ALA A 177 26.43 -0.89 4.86
C ALA A 177 26.25 -1.37 3.41
N GLY A 178 25.45 -0.66 2.59
CA GLY A 178 25.12 -1.07 1.22
C GLY A 178 24.11 -2.23 1.13
N TYR A 179 23.41 -2.52 2.21
CA TYR A 179 22.37 -3.55 2.25
C TYR A 179 21.04 -3.02 1.70
N GLN A 180 20.32 -3.87 0.97
CA GLN A 180 19.03 -3.56 0.35
C GLN A 180 18.00 -4.70 0.42
N ALA A 181 18.41 -5.92 0.77
CA ALA A 181 17.52 -7.08 0.82
C ALA A 181 17.55 -7.74 2.20
N VAL A 182 16.40 -7.80 2.87
CA VAL A 182 16.18 -8.60 4.09
C VAL A 182 15.44 -9.86 3.67
N VAL A 183 16.04 -11.03 3.89
CA VAL A 183 15.46 -12.31 3.42
C VAL A 183 15.08 -13.16 4.62
N SER A 184 13.79 -13.39 4.84
CA SER A 184 13.30 -14.40 5.79
C SER A 184 13.08 -15.74 5.11
N TYR A 185 13.40 -16.81 5.82
CA TYR A 185 13.35 -18.16 5.25
C TYR A 185 12.76 -19.16 6.27
N GLU A 186 11.57 -19.69 5.98
CA GLU A 186 10.79 -20.58 6.86
C GLU A 186 11.32 -22.03 6.89
N HIS A 187 12.61 -22.21 7.18
CA HIS A 187 13.21 -23.54 7.31
C HIS A 187 14.41 -23.49 8.25
N ASN A 188 14.68 -24.59 8.97
CA ASN A 188 15.77 -24.68 9.96
C ASN A 188 17.17 -24.41 9.38
N LEU A 189 17.35 -24.57 8.07
CA LEU A 189 18.60 -24.21 7.37
C LEU A 189 18.93 -22.72 7.51
N ALA A 190 17.94 -21.84 7.70
CA ALA A 190 18.17 -20.42 7.96
C ALA A 190 19.08 -20.19 9.18
N ASN A 191 19.07 -21.08 10.17
CA ASN A 191 19.93 -20.97 11.35
C ASN A 191 21.42 -21.17 11.04
N CYS A 192 21.73 -21.83 9.92
CA CYS A 192 23.11 -22.06 9.46
C CYS A 192 23.65 -20.93 8.58
N HIS A 193 22.85 -19.91 8.27
CA HIS A 193 23.22 -18.81 7.38
C HIS A 193 22.95 -17.47 8.07
N THR A 194 23.99 -16.62 8.18
CA THR A 194 23.89 -15.31 8.84
C THR A 194 23.04 -14.33 8.03
N GLU A 195 22.95 -14.53 6.72
CA GLU A 195 22.23 -13.68 5.76
C GLU A 195 20.73 -14.01 5.66
N LEU A 196 20.27 -15.09 6.30
CA LEU A 196 18.87 -15.51 6.29
C LEU A 196 18.23 -15.28 7.64
N TRP A 197 17.22 -14.43 7.65
CA TRP A 197 16.41 -14.12 8.82
C TRP A 197 15.45 -15.26 9.14
N SER A 198 15.06 -15.35 10.41
CA SER A 198 13.99 -16.25 10.84
C SER A 198 12.68 -15.88 10.15
N HIS A 199 11.74 -16.83 10.14
CA HIS A 199 10.39 -16.60 9.61
C HIS A 199 9.75 -15.34 10.23
N ILE A 200 9.17 -14.50 9.36
CA ILE A 200 8.42 -13.31 9.77
C ILE A 200 7.00 -13.76 10.11
N PRO A 201 6.51 -13.58 11.35
CA PRO A 201 5.15 -13.94 11.71
C PRO A 201 4.11 -13.25 10.82
N TYR A 202 3.12 -14.01 10.36
CA TYR A 202 2.05 -13.52 9.52
C TYR A 202 0.70 -13.65 10.25
N TRP A 203 0.06 -12.52 10.52
CA TRP A 203 -1.28 -12.48 11.07
C TRP A 203 -2.29 -12.71 9.96
N TRP A 204 -2.60 -13.98 9.76
CA TRP A 204 -3.67 -14.43 8.88
C TRP A 204 -4.95 -14.62 9.69
N ALA A 205 -6.00 -13.87 9.35
CA ALA A 205 -7.29 -13.93 10.03
C ALA A 205 -8.15 -15.14 9.61
N ASN A 206 -7.91 -15.65 8.39
CA ASN A 206 -8.67 -16.76 7.79
C ASN A 206 -10.20 -16.47 7.77
N LYS A 207 -10.59 -15.35 7.17
CA LYS A 207 -11.98 -14.86 7.09
C LYS A 207 -12.34 -14.42 5.68
N CYS A 208 -13.60 -14.62 5.29
CA CYS A 208 -14.17 -14.20 4.01
C CYS A 208 -14.93 -12.86 4.07
N LYS A 209 -15.01 -12.22 5.24
CA LYS A 209 -15.70 -10.93 5.45
C LYS A 209 -14.76 -9.92 6.09
N ALA A 210 -14.86 -8.66 5.67
CA ALA A 210 -14.02 -7.57 6.17
C ALA A 210 -14.20 -7.34 7.68
N GLU A 211 -15.44 -7.31 8.17
CA GLU A 211 -15.73 -7.04 9.59
C GLU A 211 -15.15 -8.13 10.49
N ALA A 212 -15.32 -9.39 10.10
CA ALA A 212 -14.79 -10.52 10.86
C ALA A 212 -13.25 -10.57 10.85
N LEU A 213 -12.62 -10.09 9.77
CA LEU A 213 -11.18 -9.95 9.67
C LEU A 213 -10.67 -8.82 10.58
N ILE A 214 -11.35 -7.67 10.57
CA ILE A 214 -11.05 -6.52 11.43
C ILE A 214 -11.19 -6.89 12.92
N GLU A 215 -12.29 -7.55 13.30
CA GLU A 215 -12.52 -8.03 14.67
C GLU A 215 -11.37 -8.93 15.17
N GLU A 216 -10.87 -9.82 14.31
CA GLU A 216 -9.75 -10.69 14.66
C GLU A 216 -8.44 -9.91 14.83
N PHE A 217 -8.18 -8.88 14.01
CA PHE A 217 -7.01 -8.03 14.18
C PHE A 217 -7.08 -7.15 15.43
N GLU A 218 -8.23 -6.57 15.74
CA GLU A 218 -8.41 -5.82 16.99
C GLU A 218 -8.24 -6.74 18.22
N ARG A 219 -8.73 -7.98 18.15
CA ARG A 219 -8.47 -8.99 19.19
C ARG A 219 -6.99 -9.33 19.31
N ARG A 220 -6.24 -9.44 18.20
CA ARG A 220 -4.79 -9.70 18.24
C ARG A 220 -4.00 -8.52 18.80
N LYS A 221 -4.35 -7.28 18.45
CA LYS A 221 -3.73 -6.07 18.99
C LYS A 221 -3.78 -6.01 20.52
N GLN A 222 -4.85 -6.53 21.15
CA GLN A 222 -4.96 -6.63 22.61
C GLN A 222 -3.89 -7.53 23.26
N HIS A 223 -3.29 -8.46 22.50
CA HIS A 223 -2.24 -9.36 22.99
C HIS A 223 -0.82 -8.81 22.72
N GLY A 224 -0.71 -7.63 22.11
CA GLY A 224 0.55 -7.01 21.73
C GLY A 224 1.10 -7.49 20.38
N ARG A 225 1.91 -6.63 19.76
CA ARG A 225 2.67 -6.93 18.53
C ARG A 225 3.98 -7.67 18.83
N PRO A 226 4.52 -8.45 17.87
CA PRO A 226 5.90 -8.92 17.92
C PRO A 226 6.92 -7.77 17.99
N GLU A 227 8.06 -8.02 18.66
CA GLU A 227 9.17 -7.05 18.80
C GLU A 227 9.95 -6.85 17.49
N CYS A 228 9.86 -7.81 16.56
CA CYS A 228 10.53 -7.78 15.26
C CYS A 228 9.53 -7.54 14.11
N PHE A 229 9.98 -7.75 12.88
CA PHE A 229 9.11 -7.75 11.70
C PHE A 229 7.91 -8.68 11.92
N PHE A 230 6.74 -8.22 11.51
CA PHE A 230 5.53 -9.03 11.43
C PHE A 230 4.60 -8.43 10.38
N VAL A 231 3.73 -9.28 9.84
CA VAL A 231 2.81 -8.92 8.77
C VAL A 231 1.39 -9.02 9.27
N THR A 232 0.59 -8.00 8.99
CA THR A 232 -0.86 -8.04 9.09
C THR A 232 -1.44 -8.19 7.69
N GLY A 233 -1.92 -9.39 7.36
CA GLY A 233 -2.44 -9.70 6.04
C GLY A 233 -3.92 -9.38 5.92
N ILE A 234 -4.29 -8.27 5.28
CA ILE A 234 -5.69 -7.92 5.03
C ILE A 234 -6.31 -8.75 3.87
N ASN A 235 -5.62 -9.79 3.42
CA ASN A 235 -6.12 -10.72 2.42
C ASN A 235 -7.29 -11.54 2.99
N LEU A 236 -8.37 -11.61 2.21
CA LEU A 236 -9.50 -12.47 2.54
C LEU A 236 -9.15 -13.93 2.25
N THR A 237 -9.86 -14.84 2.91
CA THR A 237 -9.77 -16.26 2.61
C THR A 237 -11.11 -16.73 2.10
N GLU A 238 -11.09 -17.25 0.89
CA GLU A 238 -12.24 -17.80 0.23
C GLU A 238 -12.63 -19.11 0.91
N ASP A 239 -13.91 -19.24 1.23
CA ASP A 239 -14.46 -20.51 1.65
C ASP A 239 -15.18 -21.17 0.46
N LEU A 240 -15.13 -22.51 0.41
CA LEU A 240 -15.77 -23.29 -0.67
C LEU A 240 -17.27 -22.98 -0.81
N LYS A 241 -17.93 -22.58 0.27
CA LYS A 241 -19.36 -22.23 0.25
C LYS A 241 -19.58 -20.92 -0.50
N TYR A 242 -18.75 -19.91 -0.26
CA TYR A 242 -18.75 -18.63 -0.95
C TYR A 242 -18.44 -18.81 -2.43
N ILE A 243 -17.39 -19.57 -2.76
CA ILE A 243 -17.01 -19.86 -4.15
C ILE A 243 -18.18 -20.54 -4.89
N CYS A 244 -18.81 -21.54 -4.27
CA CYS A 244 -19.94 -22.24 -4.88
C CYS A 244 -21.19 -21.36 -5.02
N SER A 245 -21.40 -20.37 -4.16
CA SER A 245 -22.56 -19.45 -4.25
C SER A 245 -22.35 -18.28 -5.20
N HIS A 246 -21.11 -18.00 -5.62
CA HIS A 246 -20.76 -16.87 -6.51
C HIS A 246 -19.97 -17.33 -7.74
N PRO A 247 -20.57 -18.15 -8.64
CA PRO A 247 -19.86 -18.76 -9.77
C PRO A 247 -19.39 -17.76 -10.84
N THR A 248 -19.97 -16.55 -10.87
CA THR A 248 -19.58 -15.49 -11.81
C THR A 248 -18.45 -14.61 -11.29
N GLU A 249 -18.28 -14.54 -9.96
CA GLU A 249 -17.28 -13.71 -9.29
C GLU A 249 -15.86 -14.34 -9.35
N SER A 250 -14.89 -13.50 -9.03
CA SER A 250 -13.47 -13.83 -8.85
C SER A 250 -12.99 -13.37 -7.47
N LEU A 251 -11.77 -13.76 -7.10
CA LEU A 251 -11.14 -13.22 -5.89
C LEU A 251 -11.04 -11.69 -5.95
N LYS A 252 -10.77 -11.13 -7.14
CA LYS A 252 -10.70 -9.68 -7.33
C LYS A 252 -12.02 -9.00 -6.99
N ASP A 253 -13.14 -9.54 -7.46
CA ASP A 253 -14.46 -8.96 -7.19
C ASP A 253 -14.75 -8.94 -5.67
N MET A 254 -14.46 -10.05 -4.97
CA MET A 254 -14.60 -10.15 -3.51
C MET A 254 -13.72 -9.13 -2.77
N VAL A 255 -12.45 -9.04 -3.17
CA VAL A 255 -11.48 -8.15 -2.52
C VAL A 255 -11.83 -6.68 -2.79
N MET A 256 -12.17 -6.32 -4.03
CA MET A 256 -12.56 -4.95 -4.37
C MET A 256 -13.86 -4.52 -3.68
N ALA A 257 -14.82 -5.43 -3.49
CA ALA A 257 -16.05 -5.14 -2.75
C ALA A 257 -15.81 -4.86 -1.25
N THR A 258 -14.73 -5.39 -0.68
CA THR A 258 -14.40 -5.27 0.75
C THR A 258 -13.29 -4.25 1.04
N TYR A 259 -12.55 -3.85 0.00
CA TYR A 259 -11.43 -2.92 0.07
C TYR A 259 -11.77 -1.60 0.75
N PRO A 260 -12.90 -0.91 0.46
CA PRO A 260 -13.24 0.33 1.14
C PRO A 260 -13.23 0.20 2.67
N THR A 261 -13.92 -0.82 3.21
CA THR A 261 -13.98 -1.12 4.64
C THR A 261 -12.62 -1.47 5.23
N LEU A 262 -11.83 -2.28 4.52
CA LEU A 262 -10.49 -2.66 4.96
C LEU A 262 -9.53 -1.46 4.95
N LEU A 263 -9.60 -0.61 3.94
CA LEU A 263 -8.77 0.60 3.83
C LEU A 263 -9.15 1.64 4.88
N ASP A 264 -10.44 1.78 5.20
CA ASP A 264 -10.91 2.58 6.32
C ASP A 264 -10.26 2.12 7.62
N TRP A 265 -10.26 0.82 7.89
CA TRP A 265 -9.56 0.26 9.04
C TRP A 265 -8.05 0.51 8.98
N VAL A 266 -7.40 0.32 7.83
CA VAL A 266 -5.96 0.57 7.66
C VAL A 266 -5.59 2.02 7.98
N ARG A 267 -6.43 3.00 7.59
CA ARG A 267 -6.23 4.43 7.89
C ARG A 267 -6.22 4.74 9.39
N GLU A 268 -6.87 3.91 10.19
CA GLU A 268 -6.92 4.07 11.64
C GLU A 268 -5.67 3.52 12.35
N GLN A 269 -4.86 2.72 11.65
CA GLN A 269 -3.71 2.04 12.23
C GLN A 269 -2.48 2.95 12.31
N LYS A 270 -1.58 2.66 13.26
CA LYS A 270 -0.37 3.46 13.51
C LYS A 270 0.86 2.57 13.45
N PRO A 271 1.94 2.98 12.77
CA PRO A 271 3.24 2.34 12.92
C PRO A 271 3.93 2.82 14.20
N GLY A 272 4.85 2.02 14.71
CA GLY A 272 5.63 2.36 15.91
C GLY A 272 5.85 1.20 16.84
N SER A 273 6.43 1.49 18.00
CA SER A 273 6.77 0.49 19.03
C SER A 273 5.65 0.24 20.05
N TYR A 274 4.47 0.84 19.90
CA TYR A 274 3.35 0.60 20.82
C TYR A 274 2.77 -0.80 20.59
N ALA A 275 2.15 -1.37 21.63
CA ALA A 275 1.65 -2.74 21.63
C ALA A 275 0.57 -2.99 20.54
N ASP A 276 -0.18 -1.95 20.18
CA ASP A 276 -1.24 -1.97 19.17
C ASP A 276 -0.79 -1.47 17.78
N SER A 277 0.48 -1.09 17.64
CA SER A 277 1.02 -0.60 16.37
C SER A 277 1.19 -1.72 15.35
N LEU A 278 1.08 -1.38 14.07
CA LEU A 278 1.31 -2.29 12.95
C LEU A 278 2.67 -2.04 12.29
N ASN A 279 3.15 -3.03 11.52
CA ASN A 279 4.39 -2.91 10.76
C ASN A 279 4.13 -3.10 9.26
N ILE A 280 4.23 -4.34 8.78
CA ILE A 280 3.97 -4.65 7.38
C ILE A 280 2.47 -4.92 7.24
N ILE A 281 1.82 -4.24 6.30
CA ILE A 281 0.43 -4.54 5.93
C ILE A 281 0.46 -5.13 4.54
N ALA A 282 0.04 -6.39 4.40
CA ALA A 282 0.05 -7.10 3.13
C ALA A 282 -1.38 -7.31 2.61
N ALA A 283 -1.58 -7.15 1.31
CA ALA A 283 -2.89 -7.28 0.69
C ALA A 283 -2.83 -8.01 -0.67
N ASP A 284 -3.99 -8.39 -1.17
CA ASP A 284 -4.22 -8.81 -2.56
C ASP A 284 -4.51 -7.57 -3.42
N PHE A 285 -4.09 -7.58 -4.69
CA PHE A 285 -4.29 -6.53 -5.69
C PHE A 285 -3.74 -5.17 -5.26
N VAL A 286 -2.51 -5.17 -4.74
CA VAL A 286 -1.89 -3.99 -4.11
C VAL A 286 -1.72 -2.78 -5.02
N THR A 287 -1.76 -2.98 -6.33
CA THR A 287 -1.65 -1.91 -7.33
C THR A 287 -2.99 -1.26 -7.68
N GLU A 288 -4.11 -1.82 -7.20
CA GLU A 288 -5.43 -1.21 -7.34
C GLU A 288 -5.52 0.05 -6.48
N SER A 289 -6.25 1.05 -6.98
CA SER A 289 -6.25 2.40 -6.43
C SER A 289 -6.67 2.42 -4.96
N GLY A 290 -5.82 2.95 -4.09
CA GLY A 290 -6.16 3.29 -2.70
C GLY A 290 -5.35 2.56 -1.63
N PHE A 291 -4.79 1.37 -1.88
CA PHE A 291 -4.03 0.64 -0.85
C PHE A 291 -2.69 1.29 -0.52
N ILE A 292 -1.77 1.37 -1.49
CA ILE A 292 -0.45 1.95 -1.24
C ILE A 292 -0.55 3.43 -0.81
N PRO A 293 -1.34 4.31 -1.45
CA PRO A 293 -1.49 5.69 -1.00
C PRO A 293 -2.12 5.85 0.40
N THR A 294 -2.85 4.85 0.90
CA THR A 294 -3.38 4.88 2.27
C THR A 294 -2.28 4.65 3.31
N LEU A 295 -1.24 3.90 2.95
CA LEU A 295 -0.08 3.63 3.81
C LEU A 295 1.01 4.71 3.69
N ILE A 296 1.00 5.46 2.59
CA ILE A 296 2.03 6.40 2.15
C ILE A 296 1.47 7.85 2.25
N ASN A 297 2.07 8.67 3.11
CA ASN A 297 1.66 10.00 3.60
C ASN A 297 1.44 11.06 2.48
N ILE A 298 0.73 12.17 2.76
CA ILE A 298 0.49 13.31 1.85
C ILE A 298 1.79 13.87 1.23
N VAL A 299 2.90 13.82 1.97
CA VAL A 299 4.23 14.25 1.47
C VAL A 299 4.70 13.39 0.32
N GLU A 300 4.36 12.11 0.32
CA GLU A 300 4.73 11.17 -0.73
C GLU A 300 3.79 11.30 -1.95
N GLN A 301 2.53 11.68 -1.74
CA GLN A 301 1.65 12.12 -2.83
C GLN A 301 2.22 13.37 -3.55
N LEU A 302 2.78 14.32 -2.79
CA LEU A 302 3.51 15.46 -3.36
C LEU A 302 4.75 15.00 -4.15
N GLN A 303 5.52 14.04 -3.65
CA GLN A 303 6.65 13.48 -4.41
C GLN A 303 6.20 12.79 -5.72
N ALA A 304 5.02 12.17 -5.72
CA ALA A 304 4.44 11.49 -6.89
C ALA A 304 3.84 12.43 -7.95
N GLY A 305 3.92 13.75 -7.75
CA GLY A 305 3.42 14.74 -8.72
C GLY A 305 1.99 15.23 -8.49
N ILE A 306 1.32 14.79 -7.42
CA ILE A 306 -0.02 15.29 -7.07
C ILE A 306 0.12 16.74 -6.56
N ARG A 307 -0.66 17.66 -7.13
CA ARG A 307 -0.64 19.10 -6.77
C ARG A 307 -2.01 19.64 -6.38
N TYR A 308 -3.05 18.83 -6.45
CA TYR A 308 -4.40 19.18 -6.03
C TYR A 308 -4.86 18.19 -4.96
N PHE A 309 -5.33 18.72 -3.83
CA PHE A 309 -5.84 17.91 -2.71
C PHE A 309 -7.23 18.43 -2.32
N ASP A 310 -8.24 17.56 -2.44
CA ASP A 310 -9.55 17.79 -1.83
C ASP A 310 -9.49 17.37 -0.36
N LEU A 311 -9.66 18.36 0.53
CA LEU A 311 -9.51 18.25 1.97
C LEU A 311 -10.87 18.48 2.63
N ARG A 312 -11.58 17.39 2.87
CA ARG A 312 -12.82 17.42 3.66
C ARG A 312 -12.47 17.48 5.13
N ILE A 313 -12.96 18.48 5.86
CA ILE A 313 -12.48 18.76 7.23
C ILE A 313 -13.62 18.68 8.24
N ALA A 314 -13.37 18.05 9.38
CA ALA A 314 -14.37 17.89 10.41
C ALA A 314 -13.82 17.98 11.84
N HIS A 315 -14.69 18.37 12.76
CA HIS A 315 -14.48 18.30 14.19
C HIS A 315 -15.20 17.06 14.76
N LYS A 316 -14.50 16.26 15.57
CA LYS A 316 -15.04 15.02 16.14
C LYS A 316 -16.14 15.32 17.15
N GLN A 317 -17.27 14.62 17.06
CA GLN A 317 -18.33 14.72 18.07
C GLN A 317 -17.80 14.31 19.45
N ASN A 318 -18.05 15.13 20.46
CA ASN A 318 -17.58 14.98 21.85
C ASN A 318 -16.07 15.10 22.06
N ASP A 319 -15.32 15.59 21.05
CA ASP A 319 -13.92 15.96 21.25
C ASP A 319 -13.85 17.31 21.98
N MET A 320 -13.29 17.28 23.19
CA MET A 320 -13.12 18.48 24.03
C MET A 320 -11.95 19.36 23.55
N SER A 321 -11.14 18.87 22.61
CA SER A 321 -10.09 19.64 21.95
C SER A 321 -10.66 20.54 20.85
N HIS A 322 -9.82 21.43 20.32
CA HIS A 322 -10.10 22.19 19.09
C HIS A 322 -9.41 21.58 17.87
N ASP A 323 -9.00 20.31 17.97
CA ASP A 323 -8.30 19.64 16.88
C ASP A 323 -9.26 19.29 15.75
N LEU A 324 -8.79 19.51 14.53
CA LEU A 324 -9.53 19.22 13.31
C LEU A 324 -8.91 18.03 12.61
N TYR A 325 -9.75 17.26 11.93
CA TYR A 325 -9.37 16.03 11.24
C TYR A 325 -9.92 16.05 9.82
N PHE A 326 -9.32 15.29 8.89
CA PHE A 326 -9.97 15.09 7.60
C PHE A 326 -11.09 14.05 7.73
N THR A 327 -12.12 14.12 6.88
CA THR A 327 -13.28 13.21 6.93
C THR A 327 -13.69 12.69 5.55
N HIS A 328 -14.12 11.43 5.48
CA HIS A 328 -14.96 10.92 4.39
C HIS A 328 -15.76 9.76 4.96
N VAL A 329 -16.91 10.04 5.58
CA VAL A 329 -17.70 9.12 6.43
C VAL A 329 -17.08 8.86 7.81
N ILE A 330 -15.74 8.87 7.94
CA ILE A 330 -14.99 8.74 9.21
C ILE A 330 -13.82 9.73 9.29
N TYR A 331 -13.32 10.00 10.51
CA TYR A 331 -12.28 11.00 10.80
C TYR A 331 -10.84 10.46 10.75
N THR A 332 -9.86 11.28 10.33
CA THR A 332 -8.43 10.92 10.42
C THR A 332 -7.92 10.89 11.88
N GLN A 333 -6.78 10.21 12.07
CA GLN A 333 -6.06 10.16 13.35
C GLN A 333 -5.01 11.28 13.48
N VAL A 334 -4.42 11.73 12.37
CA VAL A 334 -3.53 12.89 12.33
C VAL A 334 -4.38 14.14 12.16
N THR A 335 -4.03 15.20 12.89
CA THR A 335 -4.74 16.47 12.79
C THR A 335 -4.49 17.11 11.42
N VAL A 336 -5.44 17.94 10.99
CA VAL A 336 -5.27 18.82 9.83
C VAL A 336 -4.00 19.66 9.99
N ALA A 337 -3.75 20.19 11.19
CA ALA A 337 -2.58 21.01 11.47
C ALA A 337 -1.25 20.26 11.25
N ASP A 338 -1.11 19.05 11.78
CA ASP A 338 0.11 18.25 11.63
C ASP A 338 0.38 17.90 10.16
N THR A 339 -0.68 17.50 9.45
CA THR A 339 -0.60 17.17 8.02
C THR A 339 -0.15 18.38 7.20
N LEU A 340 -0.73 19.55 7.45
CA LEU A 340 -0.37 20.78 6.74
C LEU A 340 1.01 21.30 7.14
N ASN A 341 1.48 21.08 8.36
CA ASN A 341 2.86 21.37 8.76
C ASN A 341 3.87 20.50 7.98
N ALA A 342 3.55 19.23 7.73
CA ALA A 342 4.36 18.36 6.89
C ALA A 342 4.41 18.86 5.43
N VAL A 343 3.26 19.26 4.88
CA VAL A 343 3.18 19.89 3.55
C VAL A 343 4.01 21.18 3.47
N ALA A 344 3.90 22.07 4.47
CA ALA A 344 4.66 23.32 4.51
C ALA A 344 6.17 23.09 4.61
N SER A 345 6.59 22.07 5.35
CA SER A 345 7.98 21.65 5.43
C SER A 345 8.49 21.14 4.08
N TRP A 346 7.70 20.33 3.38
CA TRP A 346 8.04 19.86 2.03
C TRP A 346 8.14 21.01 1.02
N LEU A 347 7.18 21.94 1.01
CA LEU A 347 7.20 23.11 0.12
C LEU A 347 8.44 23.99 0.32
N SER A 348 8.90 24.10 1.57
CA SER A 348 10.11 24.86 1.90
C SER A 348 11.37 24.25 1.28
N ALA A 349 11.41 22.92 1.08
CA ALA A 349 12.48 22.23 0.36
C ALA A 349 12.31 22.28 -1.17
N HIS A 350 11.13 22.65 -1.68
CA HIS A 350 10.79 22.63 -3.11
C HIS A 350 10.20 23.98 -3.57
N PRO A 351 11.02 25.04 -3.69
CA PRO A 351 10.55 26.42 -3.83
C PRO A 351 9.79 26.74 -5.14
N LYS A 352 9.86 25.85 -6.14
CA LYS A 352 9.13 26.00 -7.42
C LYS A 352 7.82 25.22 -7.46
N GLU A 353 7.53 24.44 -6.44
CA GLU A 353 6.31 23.64 -6.38
C GLU A 353 5.13 24.48 -5.93
N ILE A 354 4.01 24.31 -6.64
CA ILE A 354 2.75 25.00 -6.39
C ILE A 354 1.68 23.93 -6.13
N ILE A 355 0.94 24.07 -5.04
CA ILE A 355 -0.15 23.17 -4.68
C ILE A 355 -1.47 23.93 -4.51
N ILE A 356 -2.57 23.21 -4.74
CA ILE A 356 -3.93 23.66 -4.53
C ILE A 356 -4.53 22.77 -3.44
N LEU A 357 -4.96 23.38 -2.34
CA LEU A 357 -5.68 22.73 -1.26
C LEU A 357 -7.13 23.21 -1.31
N SER A 358 -8.06 22.29 -1.57
CA SER A 358 -9.49 22.58 -1.58
C SER A 358 -10.09 22.15 -0.25
N CYS A 359 -10.33 23.10 0.66
CA CYS A 359 -10.94 22.82 1.96
C CYS A 359 -12.47 22.86 1.82
N SER A 360 -13.11 21.70 1.98
CA SER A 360 -14.52 21.48 1.64
C SER A 360 -15.24 20.70 2.75
N HIS A 361 -16.57 20.56 2.63
CA HIS A 361 -17.39 19.65 3.46
C HIS A 361 -17.12 19.76 4.98
N PHE A 362 -17.26 20.97 5.52
CA PHE A 362 -16.98 21.25 6.93
C PHE A 362 -18.02 20.63 7.87
N GLU A 363 -17.70 19.48 8.47
CA GLU A 363 -18.61 18.78 9.39
C GLU A 363 -18.32 19.14 10.86
N GLY A 364 -19.31 19.72 11.55
CA GLY A 364 -19.20 20.02 12.99
C GLY A 364 -18.34 21.24 13.35
N LEU A 365 -17.90 22.04 12.37
CA LEU A 365 -17.13 23.25 12.63
C LEU A 365 -18.05 24.41 13.04
N SER A 366 -17.81 24.97 14.22
CA SER A 366 -18.40 26.24 14.64
C SER A 366 -17.68 27.44 14.00
N GLU A 367 -18.29 28.63 14.02
CA GLU A 367 -17.63 29.87 13.52
C GLU A 367 -16.26 30.10 14.20
N LYS A 368 -16.13 29.73 15.48
CA LYS A 368 -14.85 29.80 16.21
C LYS A 368 -13.81 28.84 15.63
N LEU A 369 -14.19 27.59 15.34
CA LEU A 369 -13.28 26.60 14.76
C LEU A 369 -12.87 26.96 13.32
N HIS A 370 -13.77 27.57 12.54
CA HIS A 370 -13.42 28.17 11.25
C HIS A 370 -12.32 29.24 11.41
N GLN A 371 -12.48 30.16 12.36
CA GLN A 371 -11.48 31.20 12.63
C GLN A 371 -10.12 30.61 13.06
N GLU A 372 -10.14 29.57 13.90
CA GLU A 372 -8.92 28.88 14.37
C GLU A 372 -8.22 28.09 13.24
N LEU A 373 -8.98 27.42 12.36
CA LEU A 373 -8.43 26.77 11.18
C LEU A 373 -7.78 27.79 10.25
N ILE A 374 -8.48 28.87 9.91
CA ILE A 374 -7.97 29.91 9.02
C ILE A 374 -6.71 30.56 9.60
N TYR A 375 -6.69 30.83 10.91
CA TYR A 375 -5.50 31.31 11.60
C TYR A 375 -4.34 30.31 11.49
N SER A 376 -4.62 29.02 11.67
CA SER A 376 -3.62 27.95 11.53
C SER A 376 -3.07 27.86 10.11
N LEU A 377 -3.93 27.92 9.08
CA LEU A 377 -3.52 27.94 7.67
C LEU A 377 -2.56 29.12 7.39
N LYS A 378 -2.92 30.31 7.85
CA LYS A 378 -2.09 31.52 7.72
C LYS A 378 -0.76 31.39 8.44
N LYS A 379 -0.75 30.79 9.63
CA LYS A 379 0.47 30.58 10.41
C LYS A 379 1.40 29.55 9.77
N ILE A 380 0.85 28.44 9.28
CA ILE A 380 1.61 27.32 8.71
C ILE A 380 2.26 27.71 7.39
N PHE A 381 1.49 28.30 6.47
CA PHE A 381 1.98 28.61 5.13
C PHE A 381 2.57 30.02 5.01
N GLY A 382 2.12 30.96 5.83
CA GLY A 382 2.67 32.32 5.90
C GLY A 382 2.71 32.99 4.53
N SER A 383 3.89 33.49 4.15
CA SER A 383 4.12 34.15 2.85
C SER A 383 3.96 33.25 1.63
N LYS A 384 3.84 31.93 1.81
CA LYS A 384 3.60 30.99 0.71
C LYS A 384 2.15 31.01 0.21
N LEU A 385 1.21 31.59 0.96
CA LEU A 385 -0.20 31.67 0.55
C LEU A 385 -0.39 32.67 -0.59
N CYS A 386 -1.03 32.21 -1.66
CA CYS A 386 -1.41 33.02 -2.80
C CYS A 386 -2.73 33.76 -2.53
N PRO A 387 -2.76 35.11 -2.56
CA PRO A 387 -4.01 35.87 -2.41
C PRO A 387 -4.99 35.68 -3.56
N SER A 388 -6.30 35.71 -3.28
CA SER A 388 -7.38 35.49 -4.27
C SER A 388 -7.49 36.48 -5.42
N LYS A 389 -6.75 37.59 -5.34
CA LYS A 389 -6.66 38.60 -6.42
C LYS A 389 -5.30 38.60 -7.13
N ALA A 390 -4.42 37.65 -6.82
CA ALA A 390 -3.10 37.57 -7.42
C ALA A 390 -3.16 36.99 -8.84
N ASP A 391 -2.16 37.32 -9.66
CA ASP A 391 -1.97 36.70 -10.97
C ASP A 391 -1.51 35.24 -10.82
N ILE A 392 -2.36 34.28 -11.20
CA ILE A 392 -2.09 32.83 -11.08
C ILE A 392 -1.35 32.28 -12.30
N THR A 393 -0.39 33.03 -12.84
CA THR A 393 0.60 32.43 -13.74
C THR A 393 1.69 31.77 -12.91
N LEU A 394 2.23 30.62 -13.36
CA LEU A 394 3.37 29.98 -12.67
C LEU A 394 4.52 30.98 -12.45
N ARG A 395 4.79 31.83 -13.45
CA ARG A 395 5.79 32.90 -13.36
C ARG A 395 5.45 33.91 -12.27
N GLY A 396 4.20 34.36 -12.18
CA GLY A 396 3.74 35.30 -11.16
C GLY A 396 3.78 34.71 -9.75
N LEU A 397 3.41 33.44 -9.60
CA LEU A 397 3.50 32.71 -8.33
C LEU A 397 4.95 32.59 -7.87
N TRP A 398 5.85 32.13 -8.75
CA TRP A 398 7.27 32.01 -8.43
C TRP A 398 7.94 33.35 -8.12
N SER A 399 7.64 34.41 -8.87
CA SER A 399 8.24 35.73 -8.60
C SER A 399 7.77 36.35 -7.29
N SER A 400 6.56 35.98 -6.86
CA SER A 400 5.97 36.45 -5.59
C SER A 400 6.30 35.54 -4.41
N GLY A 401 6.90 34.38 -4.64
CA GLY A 401 7.19 33.37 -3.62
C GLY A 401 5.96 32.61 -3.11
N TYR A 402 4.85 32.67 -3.84
CA TYR A 402 3.64 31.91 -3.51
C TYR A 402 3.80 30.45 -3.93
N GLN A 403 3.30 29.55 -3.09
CA GLN A 403 3.33 28.10 -3.32
C GLN A 403 1.99 27.42 -3.05
N VAL A 404 1.06 28.07 -2.35
CA VAL A 404 -0.19 27.43 -1.92
C VAL A 404 -1.39 28.28 -2.30
N VAL A 405 -2.31 27.70 -3.06
CA VAL A 405 -3.65 28.24 -3.30
C VAL A 405 -4.61 27.47 -2.40
N ILE A 406 -5.37 28.16 -1.55
CA ILE A 406 -6.36 27.54 -0.69
C ILE A 406 -7.75 27.97 -1.13
N SER A 407 -8.52 27.03 -1.66
CA SER A 407 -9.97 27.18 -1.81
C SER A 407 -10.65 26.80 -0.50
N TYR A 408 -11.68 27.54 -0.11
CA TYR A 408 -12.34 27.36 1.18
C TYR A 408 -13.85 27.51 1.03
N GLU A 409 -14.59 26.40 1.17
CA GLU A 409 -16.03 26.27 0.97
C GLU A 409 -16.86 26.80 2.17
N ASP A 410 -16.65 28.06 2.55
CA ASP A 410 -17.46 28.73 3.57
C ASP A 410 -17.46 30.25 3.36
N GLN A 411 -18.53 30.92 3.80
CA GLN A 411 -18.67 32.37 3.65
C GLN A 411 -17.57 33.17 4.39
N SER A 412 -16.93 32.59 5.42
CA SER A 412 -15.78 33.20 6.08
C SER A 412 -14.62 33.50 5.13
N ALA A 413 -14.48 32.75 4.03
CA ALA A 413 -13.46 32.97 3.01
C ALA A 413 -13.48 34.40 2.45
N ALA A 414 -14.67 34.99 2.27
CA ALA A 414 -14.83 36.34 1.73
C ALA A 414 -14.17 37.44 2.60
N ARG A 415 -13.92 37.15 3.89
CA ARG A 415 -13.28 38.09 4.83
C ARG A 415 -11.74 38.00 4.80
N HIS A 416 -11.17 37.03 4.09
CA HIS A 416 -9.73 36.76 4.06
C HIS A 416 -9.19 36.79 2.64
N LYS A 417 -8.29 37.73 2.35
CA LYS A 417 -7.71 37.93 1.01
C LYS A 417 -6.85 36.75 0.54
N GLU A 418 -6.40 35.91 1.47
CA GLU A 418 -5.55 34.74 1.25
C GLU A 418 -6.35 33.48 0.92
N LEU A 419 -7.68 33.51 1.08
CA LEU A 419 -8.57 32.40 0.77
C LEU A 419 -9.29 32.67 -0.55
N TRP A 420 -9.34 31.62 -1.37
CA TRP A 420 -10.05 31.59 -2.63
C TRP A 420 -11.47 31.07 -2.41
N PRO A 421 -12.43 31.50 -3.25
CA PRO A 421 -13.76 30.89 -3.26
C PRO A 421 -13.65 29.39 -3.56
N GLU A 422 -14.73 28.68 -3.24
CA GLU A 422 -14.92 27.27 -3.59
C GLU A 422 -14.58 27.02 -5.07
N ILE A 423 -13.86 25.94 -5.33
CA ILE A 423 -13.62 25.44 -6.69
C ILE A 423 -14.84 24.60 -7.08
N PRO A 424 -15.58 24.95 -8.14
CA PRO A 424 -16.72 24.16 -8.60
C PRO A 424 -16.33 22.71 -8.86
N TYR A 425 -17.02 21.77 -8.22
CA TYR A 425 -16.80 20.34 -8.37
C TYR A 425 -17.98 19.70 -9.10
N TRP A 426 -17.72 19.15 -10.29
CA TRP A 426 -18.74 18.43 -11.05
C TRP A 426 -18.86 17.00 -10.55
N TRP A 427 -20.04 16.65 -10.05
CA TRP A 427 -20.31 15.35 -9.46
C TRP A 427 -21.65 14.80 -9.95
N ALA A 428 -21.59 13.71 -10.73
CA ALA A 428 -22.77 13.08 -11.30
C ALA A 428 -23.63 12.32 -10.28
N ASN A 429 -23.07 12.02 -9.10
CA ASN A 429 -23.71 11.20 -8.06
C ASN A 429 -24.38 9.92 -8.61
N THR A 430 -23.67 9.19 -9.47
CA THR A 430 -24.11 7.91 -10.05
C THR A 430 -23.01 6.87 -9.88
N ALA A 431 -23.42 5.60 -9.80
CA ALA A 431 -22.53 4.45 -9.81
C ALA A 431 -22.29 3.90 -11.24
N ASP A 432 -22.99 4.43 -12.24
CA ASP A 432 -22.86 4.02 -13.64
C ASP A 432 -21.85 4.90 -14.39
N ALA A 433 -20.92 4.26 -15.08
CA ALA A 433 -19.83 4.97 -15.77
C ALA A 433 -20.31 5.72 -17.03
N GLU A 434 -21.31 5.20 -17.74
CA GLU A 434 -21.85 5.86 -18.93
C GLU A 434 -22.65 7.10 -18.53
N GLU A 435 -23.45 7.01 -17.46
CA GLU A 435 -24.16 8.16 -16.90
C GLU A 435 -23.20 9.25 -16.39
N LEU A 436 -22.10 8.87 -15.74
CA LEU A 436 -21.06 9.79 -15.31
C LEU A 436 -20.46 10.54 -16.51
N ILE A 437 -20.11 9.83 -17.59
CA ILE A 437 -19.55 10.43 -18.80
C ILE A 437 -20.55 11.38 -19.44
N GLN A 438 -21.81 10.96 -19.60
CA GLN A 438 -22.87 11.81 -20.17
C GLN A 438 -23.09 13.08 -19.36
N TYR A 439 -23.06 12.98 -18.02
CA TYR A 439 -23.14 14.15 -17.15
C TYR A 439 -21.96 15.11 -17.39
N LEU A 440 -20.73 14.61 -17.39
CA LEU A 440 -19.53 15.45 -17.60
C LEU A 440 -19.53 16.11 -18.98
N ASP A 441 -19.93 15.38 -20.03
CA ASP A 441 -20.08 15.92 -21.39
C ASP A 441 -21.14 17.03 -21.42
N SER A 442 -22.24 16.88 -20.66
CA SER A 442 -23.26 17.92 -20.56
C SER A 442 -22.74 19.18 -19.85
N GLN A 443 -21.88 19.03 -18.84
CA GLN A 443 -21.25 20.16 -18.16
C GLN A 443 -20.24 20.86 -19.07
N GLU A 444 -19.47 20.11 -19.87
CA GLU A 444 -18.56 20.67 -20.87
C GLU A 444 -19.31 21.57 -21.87
N GLN A 445 -20.49 21.15 -22.34
CA GLN A 445 -21.32 21.94 -23.25
C GLN A 445 -21.84 23.25 -22.65
N LEU A 446 -22.05 23.29 -21.33
CA LEU A 446 -22.45 24.51 -20.61
C LEU A 446 -21.31 25.52 -20.47
N GLY A 447 -20.08 25.11 -20.77
CA GLY A 447 -18.88 25.94 -20.72
C GLY A 447 -18.23 25.96 -19.34
N ARG A 448 -17.23 26.84 -19.18
CA ARG A 448 -16.51 26.96 -17.90
C ARG A 448 -17.44 27.60 -16.85
N PRO A 449 -17.49 27.05 -15.62
CA PRO A 449 -18.29 27.58 -14.53
C PRO A 449 -17.82 28.96 -14.05
#